data_AF-A0A256GFU6-F1
#
_entry.id   AF-A0A256GFU6-F1
#
_cell.length_a   1.000
_cell.length_b   1.000
_cell.length_c   1.000
_cell.angle_alpha   90.00
_cell.angle_beta   90.00
_cell.angle_gamma   90.00
#
_symmetry.space_group_name_H-M   'P 1'
#
loop_
_entity.id
_entity.type
_entity.pdbx_description
1 polymer ?
#
loop_
_entity_poly.entity_id
_entity_poly.type
_entity_poly.pdbx_seq_one_letter_code
_entity_poly.pdbx_strand_id
1 'polypeptide(L)' 'MTAVATIVGVSPHTVMRWRMPKQSGGTGGAIPHWHLPILITAAKERKLKLKPEDFVSFEKTSMQCARASA' A
#
# COMPACT_ATOMS: atom_id res chain seq x y z
N MET A 1 18.38 -0.59 2.71
CA MET A 1 17.08 -0.98 2.10
C MET A 1 16.38 -1.94 3.04
N THR A 2 15.12 -1.84 3.44
CA THR A 2 14.07 -0.79 3.44
C THR A 2 13.40 -1.01 4.81
N ALA A 3 13.28 0.00 5.68
CA ALA A 3 12.85 -0.19 7.08
C ALA A 3 11.56 -1.03 7.21
N VAL A 4 10.68 -0.93 6.21
CA VAL A 4 9.47 -1.75 6.03
C VAL A 4 9.77 -3.25 6.03
N ALA A 5 10.75 -3.72 5.23
CA ALA A 5 11.10 -5.14 5.14
C ALA A 5 11.49 -5.73 6.50
N THR A 6 12.31 -4.98 7.26
CA THR A 6 12.73 -5.37 8.61
C THR A 6 11.56 -5.38 9.60
N ILE A 7 10.70 -4.36 9.57
CA ILE A 7 9.54 -4.27 10.48
C ILE A 7 8.56 -5.41 10.24
N VAL A 8 8.26 -5.73 8.97
CA VAL A 8 7.22 -6.71 8.62
C VAL A 8 7.75 -8.13 8.46
N GLY A 9 9.05 -8.35 8.58
CA GLY A 9 9.68 -9.67 8.55
C GLY A 9 9.71 -10.32 7.15
N VAL A 10 9.90 -9.54 6.09
CA VAL A 10 9.95 -10.05 4.70
C VAL A 10 11.26 -9.66 4.00
N SER A 11 11.56 -10.31 2.88
CA SER A 11 12.72 -9.95 2.08
C SER A 11 12.57 -8.55 1.45
N PRO A 12 13.66 -7.79 1.24
CA PRO A 12 13.62 -6.53 0.50
C PRO A 12 13.06 -6.68 -0.92
N HIS A 13 13.27 -7.84 -1.54
CA HIS A 13 12.74 -8.17 -2.87
C HIS A 13 11.20 -8.25 -2.86
N THR A 14 10.60 -8.76 -1.78
CA THR A 14 9.14 -8.75 -1.58
C THR A 14 8.59 -7.31 -1.57
N VAL A 15 9.24 -6.42 -0.81
CA VAL A 15 8.85 -5.00 -0.77
C VAL A 15 9.05 -4.32 -2.12
N MET A 16 10.11 -4.65 -2.84
CA MET A 16 10.33 -4.14 -4.20
C MET A 16 9.23 -4.61 -5.16
N ARG A 17 8.77 -5.86 -5.02
CA ARG A 17 7.68 -6.42 -5.82
C ARG A 17 6.34 -5.73 -5.58
N TRP A 18 6.06 -5.24 -4.37
CA TRP A 18 4.85 -4.45 -4.10
C TRP A 18 4.78 -3.19 -4.99
N ARG A 19 5.93 -2.59 -5.30
CA ARG A 19 5.99 -1.40 -6.17
C ARG A 19 5.68 -1.71 -7.64
N MET A 20 5.69 -2.98 -8.05
CA MET A 20 5.36 -3.38 -9.41
C MET A 20 3.85 -3.24 -9.69
N PRO A 21 3.45 -3.02 -10.96
CA PRO A 21 2.04 -3.04 -11.35
C PRO A 21 1.35 -4.35 -10.99
N LYS A 22 0.04 -4.29 -10.76
CA LYS A 22 -0.78 -5.49 -10.47
C LYS A 22 -0.73 -6.51 -11.60
N GLN A 23 -0.67 -6.06 -12.85
CA GLN A 23 -0.56 -6.91 -14.04
C GLN A 23 0.76 -7.70 -14.08
N SER A 24 1.80 -7.22 -13.41
CA SER A 24 3.10 -7.87 -13.30
C SER A 24 3.26 -8.67 -11.99
N GLY A 25 2.15 -8.92 -11.28
CA GLY A 25 2.14 -9.65 -10.01
C GLY A 25 2.64 -8.82 -8.80
N GLY A 26 2.66 -7.49 -8.91
CA GLY A 26 2.84 -6.59 -7.78
C GLY A 26 1.51 -6.14 -7.17
N THR A 27 1.57 -5.11 -6.32
CA THR A 27 0.37 -4.55 -5.66
C THR A 27 0.01 -3.15 -6.18
N GLY A 28 0.78 -2.63 -7.13
CA GLY A 28 0.64 -1.25 -7.62
C GLY A 28 1.12 -0.22 -6.60
N GLY A 29 2.08 -0.57 -5.74
CA GLY A 29 2.60 0.29 -4.68
C GLY A 29 1.87 0.16 -3.34
N ALA A 30 0.75 -0.57 -3.28
CA ALA A 30 0.01 -0.77 -2.04
C ALA A 30 0.71 -1.78 -1.11
N ILE A 31 0.84 -1.47 0.17
CA ILE A 31 1.30 -2.45 1.16
C ILE A 31 0.12 -3.39 1.49
N PRO A 32 0.30 -4.72 1.49
CA PRO A 32 -0.79 -5.62 1.86
C PRO A 32 -1.36 -5.34 3.25
N HIS A 33 -2.69 -5.36 3.37
CA HIS A 33 -3.39 -4.89 4.57
C HIS A 33 -3.03 -5.63 5.87
N TRP A 34 -2.61 -6.89 5.79
CA TRP A 34 -2.20 -7.69 6.95
C TRP A 34 -0.88 -7.22 7.57
N HIS A 35 -0.07 -6.43 6.85
CA HIS A 35 1.15 -5.81 7.39
C HIS A 35 0.90 -4.45 8.06
N LEU A 36 -0.31 -3.87 7.95
CA LEU A 36 -0.61 -2.55 8.51
C LEU A 36 -0.53 -2.51 10.05
N PRO A 37 -1.05 -3.50 10.80
CA PRO A 37 -1.00 -3.46 12.25
C PRO A 37 0.43 -3.33 12.81
N ILE A 38 1.38 -4.10 12.26
CA ILE A 38 2.77 -4.07 12.69
C ILE A 38 3.48 -2.75 12.30
N LEU A 39 3.16 -2.19 11.13
CA LEU A 39 3.69 -0.90 10.70
C LEU A 39 3.19 0.25 11.58
N ILE A 40 1.91 0.23 11.95
CA ILE A 40 1.32 1.24 12.84
C ILE A 40 1.93 1.13 14.25
N THR A 41 2.14 -0.08 14.77
CA THR A 41 2.82 -0.29 16.05
C THR A 41 4.25 0.26 16.01
N ALA A 42 5.04 -0.12 15.00
CA ALA A 42 6.40 0.38 14.84
C ALA A 42 6.45 1.91 14.66
N ALA A 43 5.46 2.50 14.00
CA ALA A 43 5.33 3.94 13.86
C ALA A 43 5.10 4.62 15.22
N LYS A 44 4.20 4.08 16.05
CA LYS A 44 3.93 4.58 17.41
C LYS A 44 5.18 4.54 18.28
N GLU A 45 5.90 3.42 18.27
CA GLU A 45 7.17 3.26 19.02
C GLU A 45 8.22 4.30 18.59
N ARG A 46 8.26 4.62 17.29
CA ARG A 46 9.18 5.59 16.69
C ARG A 46 8.66 7.03 16.74
N LYS A 47 7.51 7.28 17.38
CA LYS A 47 6.85 8.59 17.45
C LYS A 47 6.55 9.21 16.07
N LEU A 48 6.31 8.36 15.07
CA LEU A 48 5.88 8.76 13.73
C LEU A 48 4.36 8.97 13.74
N LYS A 49 3.92 10.09 13.15
CA LYS A 49 2.50 10.41 12.99
C LYS A 49 1.91 9.70 11.77
N LEU A 50 1.83 8.37 11.82
CA LEU A 50 1.17 7.55 10.80
C LEU A 50 -0.20 7.10 11.31
N LYS A 51 -1.21 7.25 10.46
CA LYS A 51 -2.58 6.80 10.67
C LYS A 51 -2.94 5.70 9.68
N PRO A 52 -3.94 4.86 9.99
CA PRO A 52 -4.44 3.87 9.04
C PRO A 52 -4.86 4.49 7.69
N GLU A 53 -5.44 5.70 7.72
CA GLU A 53 -5.86 6.42 6.51
C GLU A 53 -4.70 6.69 5.54
N ASP A 54 -3.46 6.82 6.02
CA ASP A 54 -2.28 7.09 5.19
C ASP A 54 -1.91 5.90 4.28
N PHE A 55 -2.48 4.72 4.54
CA PHE A 55 -2.26 3.51 3.73
C PHE A 55 -3.36 3.26 2.69
N VAL A 56 -4.40 4.10 2.66
CA VAL A 56 -5.53 3.96 1.74
C VAL A 56 -5.43 5.07 0.69
N SER A 57 -5.30 4.69 -0.58
CA SER A 57 -5.35 5.63 -1.69
C SER A 57 -6.67 5.48 -2.43
N PHE A 58 -7.51 6.51 -2.38
CA PHE A 58 -8.73 6.59 -3.15
C PHE A 58 -8.38 7.18 -4.52
N GLU A 59 -8.00 6.34 -5.47
CA GLU A 59 -7.96 6.79 -6.86
C GLU A 59 -9.38 7.23 -7.24
N LYS A 60 -9.52 8.49 -7.68
CA LYS A 60 -10.75 8.99 -8.28
C LYS A 60 -10.99 8.21 -9.55
N THR A 61 -11.77 7.14 -9.47
CA THR A 61 -12.40 6.54 -10.65
C THR A 61 -13.32 7.61 -11.23
N SER A 62 -12.88 8.28 -12.30
CA SER A 62 -13.79 9.09 -13.13
C SER A 62 -14.71 8.13 -13.85
N MET A 63 -15.79 7.73 -13.19
CA MET A 63 -16.84 6.96 -13.83
C MET A 63 -17.65 7.93 -14.71
N GLN A 64 -17.19 8.19 -15.93
CA GLN A 64 -18.06 8.72 -16.97
C GLN A 64 -18.97 7.56 -17.40
N CYS A 65 -20.15 7.47 -16.82
CA CYS A 65 -21.25 6.75 -17.45
C CYS A 65 -21.58 7.49 -18.74
N ALA A 66 -21.11 7.00 -19.88
CA ALA A 66 -21.63 7.40 -21.17
C ALA A 66 -23.11 7.00 -21.20
N ARG A 67 -24.01 7.99 -21.18
CA ARG A 67 -25.42 7.77 -21.50
C ARG A 67 -25.46 7.20 -22.92
N ALA A 68 -26.00 6.00 -23.07
CA ALA A 68 -26.41 5.49 -24.38
C ALA A 68 -27.48 6.45 -24.92
N SER A 69 -27.14 7.19 -25.99
CA SER A 69 -28.16 7.87 -26.78
C SER A 69 -28.91 6.83 -27.59
N ALA A 70 -30.24 6.89 -27.49
CA ALA A 70 -31.20 6.11 -28.26
C ALA A 70 -31.25 6.55 -29.74
#